data_AF-A0A8H3RHN1-F1
#
_entry.id   AF-A0A8H3RHN1-F1
#
_cell.length_a   1.000
_cell.length_b   1.000
_cell.length_c   1.000
_cell.angle_alpha   90.00
_cell.angle_beta   90.00
_cell.angle_gamma   90.00
#
_symmetry.space_group_name_H-M   'P 1'
#
loop_
_entity.id
_entity.type
_entity.pdbx_description
1 polymer ?
#
loop_
_entity_poly.entity_id
_entity_poly.type
_entity_poly.pdbx_seq_one_letter_code
_entity_poly.pdbx_strand_id
1 'polypeptide(L)'
;MTTRNLNRTWRDVVFAQYAADLEANEPFPIRYLINAPKWKKDIFINVPKKISLEDYRRSVHTFCRAKYRDLDPAYEDENLSIQARVSRYNQRAEKIDNEQDAQESQNSSTCSGDARGRN
;
A
#
# COMPACT_ATOMS: atom_id res chain seq x y z
N MET A 1 -2.00 12.42 -33.12
CA MET A 1 -0.78 11.74 -32.63
C MET A 1 -0.38 12.38 -31.32
N THR A 2 -0.33 11.65 -30.21
CA THR A 2 0.21 12.17 -28.95
C THR A 2 1.66 11.71 -28.80
N THR A 3 2.58 12.66 -28.81
CA THR A 3 4.00 12.47 -28.55
C THR A 3 4.19 11.95 -27.12
N ARG A 4 4.22 10.63 -26.94
CA ARG A 4 4.61 10.01 -25.67
C ARG A 4 6.10 10.27 -25.47
N ASN A 5 6.41 11.24 -24.62
CA ASN A 5 7.76 11.58 -24.22
C ASN A 5 8.31 10.43 -23.36
N LEU A 6 9.11 9.56 -24.00
CA LEU A 6 9.65 8.30 -23.45
C LEU A 6 10.60 8.50 -22.25
N ASN A 7 10.96 9.76 -21.92
CA ASN A 7 11.87 10.09 -20.82
C ASN A 7 11.17 10.55 -19.54
N ARG A 8 9.83 10.63 -19.50
CA ARG A 8 9.12 11.00 -18.25
C ARG A 8 9.13 9.84 -17.28
N THR A 9 9.67 10.09 -16.09
CA THR A 9 9.56 9.14 -14.99
C THR A 9 8.14 9.15 -14.44
N TRP A 10 7.74 8.07 -13.77
CA TRP A 10 6.43 8.02 -13.10
C TRP A 10 6.23 9.18 -12.11
N ARG A 11 7.32 9.71 -11.54
CA ARG A 11 7.30 10.87 -10.64
C ARG A 11 6.82 12.12 -11.36
N ASP A 12 7.34 12.37 -12.57
CA ASP A 12 6.98 13.54 -13.37
C ASP A 12 5.50 13.52 -13.76
N VAL A 13 4.98 12.32 -14.07
CA VAL A 13 3.55 12.13 -14.38
C VAL A 13 2.68 12.50 -13.18
N VAL A 14 3.07 12.03 -11.99
CA VAL A 14 2.29 12.25 -10.76
C VAL A 14 2.39 13.70 -10.27
N PHE A 15 3.55 14.34 -10.43
CA PHE A 15 3.71 15.77 -10.15
C PHE A 15 2.85 16.63 -11.08
N ALA A 16 2.78 16.29 -12.37
CA ALA A 16 1.93 17.00 -13.32
C ALA A 16 0.44 16.80 -12.99
N GLN A 17 0.04 15.57 -12.63
CA GLN A 17 -1.33 15.29 -12.23
C GLN A 17 -1.72 16.04 -10.96
N TYR A 18 -0.89 15.99 -9.91
CA TYR A 18 -1.16 16.72 -8.66
C TYR A 18 -1.24 18.23 -8.86
N ALA A 19 -0.39 18.80 -9.75
CA ALA A 19 -0.47 20.21 -10.10
C ALA A 19 -1.81 20.56 -10.77
N ALA A 20 -2.26 19.75 -11.73
CA ALA A 20 -3.55 19.93 -12.39
C ALA A 20 -4.73 19.79 -11.41
N ASP A 21 -4.68 18.82 -10.49
CA ASP A 21 -5.73 18.59 -9.50
C ASP A 21 -5.77 19.73 -8.45
N LEU A 22 -4.62 20.31 -8.12
CA LEU A 22 -4.54 21.52 -7.27
C LEU A 22 -5.16 22.74 -7.95
N GLU A 23 -4.92 22.92 -9.26
CA GLU A 23 -5.54 23.99 -10.07
C GLU A 23 -7.05 23.78 -10.22
N ALA A 24 -7.49 22.53 -10.41
CA ALA A 24 -8.91 22.14 -10.46
C ALA A 24 -9.60 22.18 -9.09
N ASN A 25 -8.84 22.37 -8.01
CA ASN A 25 -9.31 22.38 -6.63
C ASN A 25 -10.15 21.13 -6.27
N GLU A 26 -9.65 19.97 -6.67
CA GLU A 26 -10.26 18.66 -6.37
C GLU A 26 -10.42 18.43 -4.86
N PRO A 27 -11.49 17.74 -4.42
CA PRO A 27 -11.72 17.46 -3.02
C PRO A 27 -10.76 16.37 -2.51
N PHE A 28 -10.24 16.59 -1.30
CA PHE A 28 -9.37 15.64 -0.61
C PHE A 28 -10.18 14.61 0.18
N PRO A 29 -9.68 13.36 0.34
CA PRO A 29 -8.35 12.87 -0.03
C PRO A 29 -8.22 12.46 -1.50
N ILE A 30 -7.08 12.79 -2.11
CA ILE A 30 -6.78 12.41 -3.51
C ILE A 30 -5.96 11.12 -3.53
N ARG A 31 -6.35 10.17 -4.39
CA ARG A 31 -5.65 8.88 -4.57
C ARG A 31 -5.18 8.68 -6.00
N TYR A 32 -3.89 8.40 -6.15
CA TYR A 32 -3.26 8.04 -7.42
C TYR A 32 -2.89 6.56 -7.44
N LEU A 33 -3.11 5.89 -8.58
CA LEU A 33 -2.61 4.55 -8.85
C LEU A 33 -1.51 4.63 -9.89
N ILE A 34 -0.31 4.20 -9.53
CA ILE A 34 0.88 4.34 -10.36
C ILE A 34 1.57 3.00 -10.50
N ASN A 35 1.95 2.64 -11.71
CA ASN A 35 2.87 1.53 -11.91
C ASN A 35 4.28 2.00 -11.55
N ALA A 36 4.89 1.36 -10.53
CA ALA A 36 6.22 1.69 -10.08
C ALA A 36 7.22 0.63 -10.57
N PRO A 37 7.97 0.89 -11.65
CA PRO A 37 8.78 -0.14 -12.32
C PRO A 37 9.88 -0.71 -11.43
N LYS A 38 10.40 0.09 -10.49
CA LYS A 38 11.43 -0.31 -9.52
C LYS A 38 11.00 -1.51 -8.66
N TRP A 39 9.74 -1.53 -8.24
CA TRP A 39 9.19 -2.60 -7.41
C TRP A 39 8.40 -3.62 -8.23
N LYS A 40 8.26 -3.43 -9.55
CA LYS A 40 7.41 -4.23 -10.46
C LYS A 40 5.98 -4.41 -9.93
N LYS A 41 5.49 -3.41 -9.21
CA LYS A 41 4.19 -3.40 -8.54
C LYS A 41 3.48 -2.08 -8.79
N ASP A 42 2.16 -2.12 -8.78
CA ASP A 42 1.37 -0.90 -8.71
C ASP A 42 1.37 -0.39 -7.26
N ILE A 43 1.46 0.92 -7.08
CA ILE A 43 1.40 1.59 -5.78
C ILE A 43 0.23 2.58 -5.77
N PHE A 44 -0.41 2.69 -4.61
CA PHE A 44 -1.34 3.76 -4.31
C PHE A 44 -0.59 4.88 -3.61
N ILE A 45 -0.76 6.12 -4.07
CA ILE A 45 -0.33 7.32 -3.36
C ILE A 45 -1.58 8.05 -2.92
N ASN A 46 -1.77 8.17 -1.62
CA ASN A 46 -2.89 8.85 -1.00
C ASN A 46 -2.40 10.18 -0.40
N VAL A 47 -3.08 11.26 -0.75
CA VAL A 47 -2.80 12.60 -0.23
C VAL A 47 -4.00 13.01 0.62
N PRO A 48 -3.90 12.95 1.96
CA PRO A 48 -5.04 13.14 2.85
C PRO A 48 -5.52 14.59 2.95
N LYS A 49 -4.61 15.56 2.76
CA LYS A 49 -4.88 17.00 2.93
C LYS A 49 -4.27 17.79 1.78
N LYS A 50 -4.82 18.99 1.54
CA LYS A 50 -4.24 19.94 0.58
C LYS A 50 -2.86 20.40 1.06
N ILE A 51 -1.85 20.16 0.24
CA ILE A 51 -0.46 20.61 0.48
C ILE A 51 0.06 21.35 -0.74
N SER A 52 1.15 22.09 -0.58
CA SER A 52 1.78 22.75 -1.72
C SER A 52 2.41 21.73 -2.66
N LEU A 53 2.59 22.10 -3.93
CA LEU A 53 3.30 21.26 -4.90
C LEU A 53 4.76 21.00 -4.47
N GLU A 54 5.38 21.95 -3.77
CA GLU A 54 6.75 21.81 -3.24
C GLU A 54 6.83 20.77 -2.12
N ASP A 55 5.89 20.81 -1.17
CA ASP A 55 5.80 19.82 -0.09
C ASP A 55 5.52 18.43 -0.64
N TYR A 56 4.61 18.33 -1.63
CA TYR A 56 4.34 17.06 -2.29
C TYR A 56 5.58 16.50 -2.98
N ARG A 57 6.31 17.33 -3.74
CA ARG A 57 7.58 16.92 -4.37
C ARG A 57 8.60 16.47 -3.33
N ARG A 58 8.71 17.18 -2.20
CA ARG A 58 9.62 16.85 -1.10
C ARG A 58 9.26 15.50 -0.49
N SER A 59 8.01 15.25 -0.11
CA SER A 59 7.59 13.98 0.48
C SER A 59 7.76 12.81 -0.50
N VAL A 60 7.46 12.98 -1.79
CA VAL A 60 7.71 11.92 -2.80
C VAL A 60 9.21 11.63 -2.97
N HIS A 61 10.06 12.67 -2.90
CA HIS A 61 11.51 12.48 -2.91
C HIS A 61 12.01 11.77 -1.64
N THR A 62 11.49 12.12 -0.47
CA THR A 62 11.81 11.48 0.81
C THR A 62 11.43 10.01 0.78
N PHE A 63 10.22 9.68 0.36
CA PHE A 63 9.78 8.31 0.10
C PHE A 63 10.77 7.56 -0.81
N CYS A 64 11.07 8.15 -1.98
CA CYS A 64 11.95 7.54 -2.95
C CYS A 64 13.36 7.29 -2.41
N ARG A 65 13.86 8.13 -1.48
CA ARG A 65 15.15 7.94 -0.82
C ARG A 65 15.08 6.86 0.26
N ALA A 66 14.05 6.89 1.10
CA ALA A 66 13.87 5.94 2.19
C ALA A 66 13.69 4.51 1.68
N LYS A 67 12.85 4.32 0.65
CA LYS A 67 12.44 2.99 0.17
C LYS A 67 13.18 2.51 -1.07
N TYR A 68 14.20 3.23 -1.56
CA TYR A 68 14.92 2.85 -2.79
C TYR A 68 15.51 1.43 -2.75
N ARG A 69 15.92 0.96 -1.57
CA ARG A 69 16.55 -0.36 -1.38
C ARG A 69 15.59 -1.42 -0.84
N ASP A 70 14.38 -1.02 -0.45
CA ASP A 70 13.41 -1.90 0.19
C ASP A 70 12.56 -2.61 -0.87
N LEU A 71 12.24 -3.88 -0.61
CA LEU A 71 11.34 -4.68 -1.45
C LEU A 71 9.87 -4.25 -1.31
N ASP A 72 9.51 -3.65 -0.18
CA ASP A 72 8.17 -3.15 0.12
C ASP A 72 8.11 -1.62 -0.02
N PRO A 73 7.27 -1.08 -0.93
CA PRO A 73 7.09 0.36 -1.10
C PRO A 73 6.13 0.97 -0.05
N ALA A 74 5.68 0.24 0.97
CA ALA A 74 4.87 0.81 2.05
C ALA A 74 5.60 1.96 2.76
N TYR A 75 4.98 3.13 2.79
CA TYR A 75 5.54 4.33 3.40
C TYR A 75 4.41 5.25 3.87
N GLU A 76 4.59 5.88 5.03
CA GLU A 76 3.63 6.83 5.58
C GLU A 76 4.38 8.03 6.13
N ASP A 77 3.86 9.22 5.80
CA ASP A 77 4.36 10.52 6.22
C ASP A 77 3.16 11.41 6.55
N GLU A 78 3.40 12.55 7.20
CA GLU A 78 2.36 13.51 7.60
C GLU A 78 1.57 14.09 6.40
N ASN A 79 2.15 13.98 5.20
CA ASN A 79 1.67 14.61 3.98
C ASN A 79 1.13 13.62 2.94
N LEU A 80 1.56 12.36 2.98
CA LEU A 80 1.11 11.32 2.06
C LEU A 80 1.31 9.92 2.63
N SER A 81 0.48 8.98 2.18
CA SER A 81 0.68 7.56 2.43
C SER A 81 0.79 6.79 1.13
N ILE A 82 1.69 5.82 1.10
CA ILE A 82 2.01 4.99 -0.06
C ILE A 82 1.88 3.54 0.35
N GLN A 83 1.08 2.79 -0.42
CA GLN A 83 0.88 1.38 -0.19
C GLN A 83 1.01 0.61 -1.49
N ALA A 84 1.66 -0.56 -1.43
CA ALA A 84 1.63 -1.49 -2.54
C ALA A 84 0.19 -1.94 -2.79
N ARG A 85 -0.22 -2.00 -4.06
CA ARG A 85 -1.46 -2.66 -4.41
C ARG A 85 -1.30 -4.16 -4.17
N VAL A 86 -1.93 -4.66 -3.12
CA VAL A 86 -2.06 -6.10 -2.91
C VAL A 86 -2.96 -6.65 -4.01
N SER A 87 -2.47 -7.62 -4.78
CA SER A 87 -3.32 -8.36 -5.72
C SER A 87 -4.47 -9.00 -4.94
N ARG A 88 -5.71 -8.97 -5.47
CA ARG A 88 -6.87 -9.62 -4.84
C ARG A 88 -6.63 -11.11 -4.54
N TYR A 89 -5.69 -11.73 -5.26
CA TYR A 89 -5.28 -13.12 -5.04
C TYR A 89 -4.52 -13.30 -3.71
N ASN A 90 -3.64 -12.37 -3.36
CA ASN A 90 -2.87 -12.41 -2.10
C ASN A 90 -3.74 -12.05 -0.89
N GLN A 91 -4.72 -11.15 -1.05
CA GLN A 91 -5.69 -10.85 0.02
C GLN A 91 -6.53 -12.05 0.44
N ARG A 92 -6.74 -13.04 -0.44
CA ARG A 92 -7.41 -14.29 -0.08
C ARG A 92 -6.48 -15.24 0.67
N ALA A 93 -5.19 -15.31 0.30
CA ALA A 93 -4.21 -16.12 1.00
C ALA A 93 -4.00 -15.63 2.45
N GLU A 94 -3.82 -14.32 2.67
CA GLU A 94 -3.63 -13.75 4.02
C GLU A 94 -4.87 -13.87 4.92
N LYS A 95 -6.08 -13.95 4.33
CA LYS A 95 -7.30 -14.26 5.09
C LYS A 95 -7.39 -15.72 5.49
N ILE A 96 -6.96 -16.64 4.61
CA ILE A 96 -6.96 -18.07 4.90
C ILE A 96 -5.96 -18.39 6.03
N ASP A 97 -4.77 -17.77 6.01
CA ASP A 97 -3.74 -18.01 7.03
C ASP A 97 -4.15 -17.45 8.42
N ASN A 98 -4.74 -16.25 8.47
CA ASN A 98 -5.28 -15.69 9.72
C ASN A 98 -6.48 -16.48 10.29
N GLU A 99 -7.28 -17.10 9.44
CA GLU A 99 -8.38 -17.98 9.87
C GLU A 99 -7.87 -19.33 10.38
N GLN A 100 -6.73 -19.84 9.87
CA GLN A 100 -6.10 -21.07 10.36
C GLN A 100 -5.43 -20.88 11.73
N ASP A 101 -4.70 -19.78 11.96
CA ASP A 101 -4.10 -19.49 13.28
C ASP A 101 -5.17 -19.25 14.37
N ALA A 102 -6.32 -18.66 14.01
CA ALA A 102 -7.42 -18.45 14.94
C ALA A 102 -8.16 -19.76 15.31
N GLN A 103 -8.19 -20.75 14.40
CA GLN A 103 -8.82 -22.05 14.65
C GLN A 103 -7.94 -23.04 15.41
N GLU A 104 -6.60 -22.94 15.32
CA GLU A 104 -5.70 -23.82 16.06
C GLU A 104 -5.69 -23.50 17.57
N SER A 105 -5.91 -22.22 17.94
CA SER A 105 -5.92 -21.79 19.34
C SER A 105 -7.20 -22.16 20.13
N GLN A 106 -8.24 -22.72 19.48
CA GLN A 106 -9.47 -23.17 20.18
C GLN A 106 -9.57 -24.70 20.35
N ASN A 107 -8.66 -25.49 19.78
CA ASN A 107 -8.77 -26.95 19.79
C ASN A 107 -7.95 -27.64 20.90
N SER A 108 -7.19 -26.91 21.72
CA SER A 108 -6.37 -27.50 22.79
C SER A 108 -7.09 -27.73 24.12
N SER A 109 -8.42 -27.66 24.16
CA SER A 109 -9.18 -27.88 25.41
C SER A 109 -10.36 -28.83 25.25
N THR A 110 -10.17 -30.03 24.70
CA THR A 110 -11.00 -31.20 25.05
C THR A 110 -10.29 -32.49 24.64
N CYS A 111 -9.59 -33.17 25.54
CA CYS A 111 -9.69 -34.64 25.74
C CYS A 111 -8.68 -35.14 26.78
N SER A 112 -9.17 -35.59 27.93
CA SER A 112 -8.60 -36.67 28.78
C SER A 112 -9.61 -36.85 29.91
N GLY A 113 -10.33 -37.93 30.07
CA GLY A 113 -10.28 -39.26 29.50
C GLY A 113 -10.99 -40.12 30.54
N ASP A 114 -12.23 -40.50 30.26
CA ASP A 114 -13.01 -41.39 31.10
C ASP A 114 -12.36 -42.78 31.11
N ALA A 115 -12.06 -43.34 32.29
CA ALA A 115 -11.74 -44.76 32.42
C ALA A 115 -12.18 -45.31 33.80
N ARG A 116 -13.19 -46.18 33.74
CA ARG A 116 -13.78 -46.97 34.81
C ARG A 116 -12.79 -47.99 35.39
N GLY A 117 -12.95 -48.39 36.65
CA GLY A 117 -12.42 -49.68 37.11
C GLY A 117 -12.41 -49.96 38.62
N ARG A 118 -13.37 -50.80 39.05
CA ARG A 118 -13.45 -51.67 40.25
C ARG A 118 -12.16 -51.88 41.07
N ASN A 119 -12.25 -51.80 42.41
CA ASN A 119 -12.37 -52.97 43.30
C ASN A 119 -12.94 -52.56 44.67
#